data_AF-A0A4Q1CFD0-F1
#
_entry.id   AF-A0A4Q1CFD0-F1
#
_cell.length_a   1.000
_cell.length_b   1.000
_cell.length_c   1.000
_cell.angle_alpha   90.00
_cell.angle_beta   90.00
_cell.angle_gamma   90.00
#
_symmetry.space_group_name_H-M   'P 1'
#
loop_
_entity.id
_entity.type
_entity.pdbx_description
1 polymer ?
#
loop_
_entity_poly.entity_id
_entity_poly.type
_entity_poly.pdbx_seq_one_letter_code
_entity_poly.pdbx_strand_id
1 'polypeptide(L)'
;TGTAGVKGQLAGWDYDASLTGNRSTVRTYTRNSVNYSLPYPGSPTDFYDGKLDYQQGIANLDLRRGFEVAAFASPLEVSAGAEYQHERYERGAGQWESYTGFGAAAFVGYSTADAVKATRNSKAVYVGAATNVTSRWYLDAAARWEDHSDFGSVSTGRLTSRFDITDALGVRATVSNGFHAPSLGAQFYQATGSCP
;
A
#
# COMPACT_ATOMS: atom_id res chain seq x y z
N THR A 1 -9.34 -10.94 -3.95
CA THR A 1 -9.43 -9.99 -2.82
C THR A 1 -10.70 -10.28 -2.06
N GLY A 2 -10.66 -10.20 -0.74
CA GLY A 2 -11.83 -10.33 0.12
C GLY A 2 -11.72 -9.39 1.31
N THR A 3 -12.87 -8.88 1.76
CA THR A 3 -12.97 -7.98 2.90
C THR A 3 -14.15 -8.43 3.77
N ALA A 4 -13.96 -8.43 5.08
CA ALA A 4 -15.01 -8.62 6.06
C ALA A 4 -14.88 -7.56 7.15
N GLY A 5 -15.99 -7.07 7.68
CA GLY A 5 -15.97 -6.04 8.70
C GLY A 5 -17.27 -5.92 9.47
N VAL A 6 -17.19 -5.19 10.59
CA VAL A 6 -18.30 -4.86 11.45
C VAL A 6 -18.30 -3.36 11.68
N LYS A 7 -19.48 -2.76 11.62
CA LYS A 7 -19.68 -1.37 11.96
C LYS A 7 -20.89 -1.23 12.87
N GLY A 8 -20.87 -0.20 13.70
CA GLY A 8 -21.98 0.07 14.60
C GLY A 8 -21.71 1.28 15.46
N GLN A 9 -22.53 1.44 16.49
CA GLN A 9 -22.43 2.53 17.44
C GLN A 9 -22.36 1.96 18.85
N LEU A 10 -21.40 2.42 19.66
CA LEU A 10 -21.23 2.03 21.05
C LEU A 10 -20.84 3.24 21.90
N ALA A 11 -21.61 3.50 22.97
CA ALA A 11 -21.36 4.61 23.89
C ALA A 11 -21.20 5.99 23.20
N GLY A 12 -21.93 6.21 22.10
CA GLY A 12 -21.88 7.43 21.29
C GLY A 12 -20.71 7.51 20.30
N TRP A 13 -19.90 6.46 20.19
CA TRP A 13 -18.87 6.34 19.16
C TRP A 13 -19.38 5.45 18.03
N ASP A 14 -19.25 5.95 16.80
CA ASP A 14 -19.35 5.10 15.62
C ASP A 14 -18.02 4.38 15.45
N TYR A 15 -18.09 3.05 15.29
CA TYR A 15 -16.92 2.23 15.02
C TYR A 15 -17.08 1.51 13.68
N ASP A 16 -15.96 1.35 12.96
CA ASP A 16 -15.84 0.50 11.79
C ASP A 16 -14.55 -0.31 11.94
N ALA A 17 -14.66 -1.64 11.95
CA ALA A 17 -13.53 -2.53 12.01
C ALA A 17 -13.57 -3.46 10.80
N SER A 18 -12.45 -3.58 10.08
CA SER A 18 -12.39 -4.40 8.88
C SER A 18 -11.08 -5.16 8.74
N LEU A 19 -11.16 -6.33 8.11
CA LEU A 19 -10.05 -7.15 7.67
C LEU A 19 -10.13 -7.29 6.16
N THR A 20 -9.07 -6.93 5.46
CA THR A 20 -8.94 -7.06 4.01
C THR A 20 -7.76 -7.94 3.67
N GLY A 21 -7.99 -8.92 2.80
CA GLY A 21 -6.95 -9.79 2.27
C GLY A 21 -6.91 -9.72 0.75
N ASN A 22 -5.73 -9.54 0.19
CA ASN A 22 -5.50 -9.65 -1.24
C ASN A 22 -4.31 -10.55 -1.56
N ARG A 23 -4.33 -11.10 -2.77
CA ARG A 23 -3.22 -11.83 -3.37
C ARG A 23 -3.22 -11.58 -4.86
N SER A 24 -2.06 -11.32 -5.39
CA SER A 24 -1.80 -11.22 -6.82
C SER A 24 -0.63 -12.12 -7.18
N THR A 25 -0.80 -12.97 -8.19
CA THR A 25 0.27 -13.81 -8.71
C THR A 25 0.41 -13.57 -10.19
N VAL A 26 1.58 -13.11 -10.61
CA VAL A 26 1.96 -13.00 -12.02
C VAL A 26 2.92 -14.14 -12.32
N ARG A 27 2.63 -14.90 -13.37
CA ARG A 27 3.53 -15.92 -13.93
C ARG A 27 3.96 -15.47 -15.30
N THR A 28 5.26 -15.47 -15.55
CA THR A 28 5.83 -15.02 -16.81
C THR A 28 6.23 -16.23 -17.63
N TYR A 29 5.92 -16.19 -18.92
CA TYR A 29 6.30 -17.22 -19.88
C TYR A 29 6.79 -16.57 -21.16
N THR A 30 7.87 -17.10 -21.70
CA THR A 30 8.36 -16.77 -23.03
C THR A 30 8.01 -17.93 -23.94
N ARG A 31 7.17 -17.69 -24.94
CA ARG A 31 6.62 -18.73 -25.82
C ARG A 31 7.12 -18.60 -27.24
N ASN A 32 7.21 -19.72 -27.94
CA ASN A 32 7.71 -19.79 -29.33
C ASN A 32 9.06 -19.06 -29.50
N SER A 33 9.95 -19.23 -28.53
CA SER A 33 11.24 -18.57 -28.49
C SER A 33 12.36 -19.61 -28.40
N VAL A 34 13.60 -19.14 -28.28
CA VAL A 34 14.79 -19.98 -28.18
C VAL A 34 15.69 -19.49 -27.06
N ASN A 35 16.47 -20.39 -26.48
CA ASN A 35 17.65 -20.04 -25.70
C ASN A 35 18.88 -20.48 -26.50
N TYR A 36 19.69 -19.52 -26.97
CA TYR A 36 20.84 -19.78 -27.84
C TYR A 36 21.96 -20.58 -27.17
N SER A 37 21.91 -20.76 -25.84
CA SER A 37 22.86 -21.60 -25.10
C SER A 37 22.43 -23.07 -25.02
N LEU A 38 21.22 -23.44 -25.47
CA LEU A 38 20.73 -24.81 -25.43
C LEU A 38 20.93 -25.54 -26.77
N PRO A 39 21.10 -26.87 -26.76
CA PRO A 39 21.22 -27.66 -27.99
C PRO A 39 20.01 -27.49 -28.92
N TYR A 40 20.27 -27.40 -30.22
CA TYR A 40 19.23 -27.49 -31.26
C TYR A 40 19.67 -28.48 -32.36
N PRO A 41 18.80 -29.43 -32.76
CA PRO A 41 17.43 -29.66 -32.29
C PRO A 41 17.36 -30.34 -30.91
N GLY A 42 16.23 -30.18 -30.20
CA GLY A 42 15.91 -30.89 -28.94
C GLY A 42 15.66 -30.00 -27.72
N SER A 43 15.92 -28.69 -27.80
CA SER A 43 15.58 -27.73 -26.72
C SER A 43 14.10 -27.35 -26.70
N PRO A 44 13.55 -26.97 -25.52
CA PRO A 44 12.21 -26.39 -25.42
C PRO A 44 12.10 -25.06 -26.16
N THR A 45 10.90 -24.73 -26.64
CA THR A 45 10.57 -23.42 -27.24
C THR A 45 9.65 -22.56 -26.37
N ASP A 46 9.11 -23.15 -25.30
CA ASP A 46 8.31 -22.47 -24.29
C ASP A 46 9.04 -22.53 -22.94
N PHE A 47 9.28 -21.36 -22.37
CA PHE A 47 10.03 -21.17 -21.14
C PHE A 47 9.12 -20.59 -20.07
N TYR A 48 9.08 -21.22 -18.89
CA TYR A 48 8.55 -20.59 -17.69
C TYR A 48 9.63 -19.73 -17.05
N ASP A 49 9.42 -18.42 -17.05
CA ASP A 49 10.43 -17.44 -16.68
C ASP A 49 10.40 -17.07 -15.19
N GLY A 50 9.40 -17.59 -14.47
CA GLY A 50 9.24 -17.41 -13.04
C GLY A 50 7.95 -16.71 -12.65
N LYS A 51 7.88 -16.29 -11.39
CA LYS A 51 6.68 -15.68 -10.82
C LYS A 51 6.98 -14.51 -9.91
N LEU A 52 6.01 -13.62 -9.82
CA LEU A 52 5.90 -12.59 -8.79
C LEU A 52 4.60 -12.86 -8.02
N ASP A 53 4.70 -13.18 -6.74
CA ASP A 53 3.57 -13.41 -5.85
C ASP A 53 3.59 -12.31 -4.78
N TYR A 54 2.48 -11.60 -4.65
CA TYR A 54 2.28 -10.58 -3.64
C TYR A 54 1.01 -10.87 -2.84
N GLN A 55 1.10 -10.77 -1.52
CA GLN A 55 0.01 -10.97 -0.59
C GLN A 55 0.00 -9.81 0.39
N GLN A 56 -1.19 -9.28 0.68
CA GLN A 56 -1.37 -8.23 1.68
C GLN A 56 -2.59 -8.54 2.53
N GLY A 57 -2.41 -8.39 3.83
CA GLY A 57 -3.46 -8.37 4.83
C GLY A 57 -3.50 -7.00 5.51
N ILE A 58 -4.68 -6.40 5.62
CA ILE A 58 -4.89 -5.12 6.29
C ILE A 58 -5.97 -5.34 7.37
N ALA A 59 -5.70 -4.86 8.57
CA ALA A 59 -6.64 -4.78 9.66
C ALA A 59 -6.82 -3.32 10.07
N ASN A 60 -8.06 -2.84 10.05
CA ASN A 60 -8.40 -1.46 10.36
C ASN A 60 -9.43 -1.38 11.47
N LEU A 61 -9.27 -0.36 12.32
CA LEU A 61 -10.24 0.08 13.31
C LEU A 61 -10.35 1.60 13.26
N ASP A 62 -11.52 2.08 12.91
CA ASP A 62 -11.90 3.48 12.88
C ASP A 62 -12.92 3.78 13.99
N LEU A 63 -12.75 4.91 14.64
CA LEU A 63 -13.64 5.46 15.67
C LEU A 63 -13.99 6.90 15.33
N ARG A 64 -15.26 7.27 15.43
CA ARG A 64 -15.74 8.63 15.20
C ARG A 64 -16.78 9.03 16.23
N ARG A 65 -16.76 10.30 16.65
CA ARG A 65 -17.76 10.87 17.54
C ARG A 65 -17.80 12.39 17.46
N GLY A 66 -19.01 12.93 17.32
CA GLY A 66 -19.28 14.34 17.52
C GLY A 66 -19.43 14.71 19.00
N PHE A 67 -18.79 15.80 19.42
CA PHE A 67 -18.94 16.39 20.74
C PHE A 67 -19.56 17.78 20.64
N GLU A 68 -20.67 18.00 21.33
CA GLU A 68 -21.27 19.32 21.45
C GLU A 68 -20.37 20.23 22.30
N VAL A 69 -19.82 21.27 21.68
CA VAL A 69 -18.96 22.26 22.35
C VAL A 69 -19.58 23.63 22.14
N ALA A 70 -20.04 24.26 23.22
CA ALA A 70 -20.78 25.53 23.17
C ALA A 70 -20.01 26.68 22.49
N ALA A 71 -18.69 26.59 22.40
CA ALA A 71 -17.84 27.58 21.74
C ALA A 71 -17.87 27.48 20.19
N PHE A 72 -18.38 26.40 19.62
CA PHE A 72 -18.36 26.14 18.18
C PHE A 72 -19.78 26.17 17.59
N ALA A 73 -19.86 26.46 16.29
CA ALA A 73 -21.13 26.51 15.54
C ALA A 73 -21.62 25.13 15.09
N SER A 74 -20.77 24.12 15.12
CA SER A 74 -21.14 22.71 14.94
C SER A 74 -20.47 21.83 15.99
N PRO A 75 -20.92 20.58 16.16
CA PRO A 75 -20.19 19.60 16.95
C PRO A 75 -18.72 19.51 16.53
N LEU A 76 -17.86 19.25 17.49
CA LEU A 76 -16.48 18.85 17.26
C LEU A 76 -16.45 17.39 16.88
N GLU A 77 -16.28 17.10 15.60
CA GLU A 77 -16.12 15.75 15.07
C GLU A 77 -14.72 15.25 15.36
N VAL A 78 -14.60 14.29 16.26
CA VAL A 78 -13.34 13.63 16.59
C VAL A 78 -13.30 12.28 15.89
N SER A 79 -12.17 12.00 15.26
CA SER A 79 -11.85 10.73 14.64
C SER A 79 -10.55 10.17 15.19
N ALA A 80 -10.49 8.87 15.35
CA ALA A 80 -9.28 8.15 15.71
C ALA A 80 -9.28 6.79 15.04
N GLY A 81 -8.12 6.22 14.81
CA GLY A 81 -8.05 4.85 14.30
C GLY A 81 -6.66 4.27 14.33
N ALA A 82 -6.63 2.97 14.06
CA ALA A 82 -5.41 2.19 13.98
C ALA A 82 -5.48 1.25 12.77
N GLU A 83 -4.34 1.10 12.12
CA GLU A 83 -4.15 0.20 10.97
C GLU A 83 -2.98 -0.72 11.25
N TYR A 84 -3.13 -1.99 10.88
CA TYR A 84 -2.04 -2.93 10.79
C TYR A 84 -2.04 -3.55 9.40
N GLN A 85 -0.91 -3.49 8.73
CA GLN A 85 -0.71 -4.06 7.41
C GLN A 85 0.43 -5.07 7.44
N HIS A 86 0.17 -6.26 6.92
CA HIS A 86 1.18 -7.28 6.68
C HIS A 86 1.28 -7.55 5.19
N GLU A 87 2.49 -7.42 4.64
CA GLU A 87 2.79 -7.67 3.24
C GLU A 87 3.81 -8.79 3.11
N ARG A 88 3.60 -9.63 2.10
CA ARG A 88 4.55 -10.65 1.68
C ARG A 88 4.75 -10.56 0.18
N TYR A 89 6.01 -10.50 -0.22
CA TYR A 89 6.44 -10.53 -1.60
C TYR A 89 7.34 -11.74 -1.83
N GLU A 90 7.09 -12.47 -2.90
CA GLU A 90 7.90 -13.59 -3.33
C GLU A 90 8.18 -13.48 -4.83
N ARG A 91 9.46 -13.46 -5.17
CA ARG A 91 9.95 -13.70 -6.54
C ARG A 91 10.43 -15.14 -6.62
N GLY A 92 9.75 -15.94 -7.43
CA GLY A 92 10.11 -17.34 -7.68
C GLY A 92 10.87 -17.47 -8.99
N ALA A 93 11.89 -18.33 -8.99
CA ALA A 93 12.68 -18.65 -10.16
C ALA A 93 11.84 -19.28 -11.29
N GLY A 94 12.28 -19.07 -12.52
CA GLY A 94 11.83 -19.80 -13.69
C GLY A 94 12.38 -21.22 -13.73
N GLN A 95 12.11 -21.94 -14.82
CA GLN A 95 12.75 -23.23 -15.09
C GLN A 95 14.21 -23.00 -15.51
N TRP A 96 15.08 -23.99 -15.31
CA TRP A 96 16.52 -23.79 -15.53
C TRP A 96 16.84 -23.34 -16.97
N GLU A 97 16.09 -23.86 -17.95
CA GLU A 97 16.24 -23.55 -19.38
C GLU A 97 15.94 -22.08 -19.69
N SER A 98 15.14 -21.38 -18.87
CA SER A 98 14.76 -19.98 -19.12
C SER A 98 15.87 -18.99 -18.77
N TYR A 99 16.82 -19.36 -17.91
CA TYR A 99 17.84 -18.45 -17.36
C TYR A 99 19.28 -18.96 -17.50
N THR A 100 19.47 -20.21 -17.96
CA THR A 100 20.82 -20.73 -18.22
C THR A 100 21.47 -20.08 -19.43
N GLY A 101 22.78 -19.83 -19.33
CA GLY A 101 23.56 -19.20 -20.39
C GLY A 101 22.99 -17.82 -20.74
N PHE A 102 22.58 -17.62 -22.00
CA PHE A 102 21.95 -16.38 -22.45
C PHE A 102 20.48 -16.25 -22.04
N GLY A 103 19.86 -17.32 -21.53
CA GLY A 103 18.43 -17.35 -21.18
C GLY A 103 17.50 -17.36 -22.39
N ALA A 104 16.19 -17.37 -22.12
CA ALA A 104 15.18 -17.31 -23.17
C ALA A 104 15.23 -15.96 -23.90
N ALA A 105 15.14 -15.98 -25.23
CA ALA A 105 15.13 -14.75 -26.02
C ALA A 105 13.85 -13.95 -25.75
N ALA A 106 14.02 -12.63 -25.55
CA ALA A 106 13.05 -11.62 -25.10
C ALA A 106 12.95 -11.42 -23.58
N PHE A 107 12.97 -12.47 -22.77
CA PHE A 107 12.97 -12.35 -21.31
C PHE A 107 13.79 -13.47 -20.67
N VAL A 108 14.94 -13.11 -20.10
CA VAL A 108 15.74 -14.04 -19.30
C VAL A 108 14.96 -14.32 -18.01
N GLY A 109 14.65 -15.59 -17.76
CA GLY A 109 13.89 -15.95 -16.57
C GLY A 109 14.61 -15.58 -15.28
N TYR A 110 13.84 -15.43 -14.20
CA TYR A 110 14.42 -15.21 -12.88
C TYR A 110 15.24 -16.44 -12.47
N SER A 111 16.52 -16.25 -12.19
CA SER A 111 17.37 -17.34 -11.73
C SER A 111 17.05 -17.71 -10.29
N THR A 112 17.57 -18.84 -9.81
CA THR A 112 17.51 -19.18 -8.38
C THR A 112 18.26 -18.16 -7.50
N ALA A 113 19.25 -17.46 -8.06
CA ALA A 113 19.97 -16.40 -7.34
C ALA A 113 19.13 -15.12 -7.20
N ASP A 114 18.20 -14.87 -8.13
CA ASP A 114 17.27 -13.74 -8.08
C ASP A 114 16.00 -14.05 -7.26
N ALA A 115 15.86 -15.27 -6.74
CA ALA A 115 14.69 -15.66 -5.97
C ALA A 115 14.70 -14.95 -4.60
N VAL A 116 13.64 -14.20 -4.31
CA VAL A 116 13.55 -13.39 -3.10
C VAL A 116 12.25 -13.68 -2.38
N LYS A 117 12.30 -13.74 -1.04
CA LYS A 117 11.14 -13.66 -0.17
C LYS A 117 11.34 -12.49 0.79
N ALA A 118 10.40 -11.56 0.77
CA ALA A 118 10.41 -10.39 1.62
C ALA A 118 9.06 -10.24 2.34
N THR A 119 9.11 -9.71 3.56
CA THR A 119 7.93 -9.45 4.37
C THR A 119 8.04 -8.09 5.01
N ARG A 120 6.94 -7.36 5.11
CA ARG A 120 6.85 -6.07 5.79
C ARG A 120 5.64 -6.04 6.71
N ASN A 121 5.85 -5.48 7.90
CA ASN A 121 4.78 -5.11 8.81
C ASN A 121 4.74 -3.59 8.91
N SER A 122 3.58 -2.99 8.72
CA SER A 122 3.31 -1.59 9.02
C SER A 122 2.24 -1.49 10.11
N LYS A 123 2.44 -0.56 11.04
CA LYS A 123 1.48 -0.20 12.09
C LYS A 123 1.27 1.29 12.02
N ALA A 124 0.01 1.72 11.95
CA ALA A 124 -0.32 3.12 11.99
C ALA A 124 -1.36 3.43 13.06
N VAL A 125 -1.27 4.64 13.59
CA VAL A 125 -2.32 5.26 14.40
C VAL A 125 -2.58 6.66 13.86
N TYR A 126 -3.83 7.08 13.89
CA TYR A 126 -4.22 8.40 13.42
C TYR A 126 -5.32 8.98 14.28
N VAL A 127 -5.32 10.31 14.33
CA VAL A 127 -6.32 11.11 15.03
C VAL A 127 -6.65 12.34 14.19
N GLY A 128 -7.88 12.79 14.29
CA GLY A 128 -8.32 14.00 13.61
C GLY A 128 -9.48 14.66 14.34
N ALA A 129 -9.60 15.96 14.16
CA ALA A 129 -10.69 16.76 14.68
C ALA A 129 -11.13 17.78 13.63
N ALA A 130 -12.44 17.90 13.43
CA ALA A 130 -13.02 18.85 12.50
C ALA A 130 -14.26 19.54 13.10
N THR A 131 -14.43 20.82 12.83
CA THR A 131 -15.60 21.57 13.29
C THR A 131 -15.79 22.86 12.51
N ASN A 132 -17.01 23.40 12.53
CA ASN A 132 -17.27 24.80 12.22
C ASN A 132 -17.09 25.63 13.49
N VAL A 133 -15.96 26.34 13.58
CA VAL A 133 -15.68 27.27 14.69
C VAL A 133 -16.73 28.37 14.73
N THR A 134 -17.13 28.88 13.56
CA THR A 134 -18.28 29.78 13.39
C THR A 134 -19.12 29.30 12.21
N SER A 135 -20.30 29.87 11.97
CA SER A 135 -21.13 29.53 10.80
C SER A 135 -20.44 29.80 9.45
N ARG A 136 -19.32 30.52 9.44
CA ARG A 136 -18.53 30.86 8.24
C ARG A 136 -17.11 30.30 8.26
N TRP A 137 -16.68 29.66 9.35
CA TRP A 137 -15.30 29.22 9.50
C TRP A 137 -15.22 27.75 9.89
N TYR A 138 -14.72 26.94 8.97
CA TYR A 138 -14.43 25.52 9.15
C TYR A 138 -12.94 25.29 9.40
N LEU A 139 -12.65 24.39 10.34
CA LEU A 139 -11.30 23.96 10.68
C LEU A 139 -11.24 22.43 10.77
N ASP A 140 -10.19 21.83 10.21
CA ASP A 140 -9.92 20.40 10.26
C ASP A 140 -8.43 20.16 10.43
N ALA A 141 -8.07 19.37 11.44
CA ALA A 141 -6.70 19.00 11.73
C ALA A 141 -6.62 17.49 11.90
N ALA A 142 -5.62 16.87 11.29
CA ALA A 142 -5.37 15.43 11.40
C ALA A 142 -3.88 15.15 11.50
N ALA A 143 -3.54 14.08 12.21
CA ALA A 143 -2.19 13.56 12.33
C ALA A 143 -2.21 12.03 12.22
N ARG A 144 -1.18 11.47 11.60
CA ARG A 144 -0.97 10.03 11.47
C ARG A 144 0.49 9.71 11.73
N TRP A 145 0.73 8.69 12.54
CA TRP A 145 2.04 8.10 12.75
C TRP A 145 2.02 6.68 12.22
N GLU A 146 3.10 6.27 11.55
CA GLU A 146 3.22 4.95 10.97
C GLU A 146 4.64 4.40 11.15
N ASP A 147 4.76 3.13 11.53
CA ASP A 147 6.02 2.43 11.76
C ASP A 147 6.12 1.19 10.89
N HIS A 148 7.18 1.15 10.08
CA HIS A 148 7.49 0.07 9.15
C HIS A 148 8.66 -0.75 9.67
N SER A 149 8.55 -2.07 9.63
CA SER A 149 9.59 -2.98 10.10
C SER A 149 10.94 -2.89 9.35
N ASP A 150 10.98 -2.25 8.19
CA ASP A 150 12.14 -2.18 7.30
C ASP A 150 12.59 -0.75 6.96
N PHE A 151 11.70 0.25 7.05
CA PHE A 151 11.99 1.64 6.70
C PHE A 151 11.99 2.60 7.90
N GLY A 152 11.47 2.17 9.05
CA GLY A 152 11.33 3.01 10.24
C GLY A 152 10.00 3.77 10.28
N SER A 153 9.97 4.84 11.08
CA SER A 153 8.73 5.56 11.39
C SER A 153 8.59 6.89 10.66
N VAL A 154 7.35 7.27 10.39
CA VAL A 154 6.97 8.52 9.73
C VAL A 154 5.76 9.15 10.41
N SER A 155 5.78 10.47 10.52
CA SER A 155 4.65 11.27 11.01
C SER A 155 4.16 12.19 9.90
N THR A 156 2.87 12.13 9.63
CA THR A 156 2.18 13.01 8.69
C THR A 156 1.08 13.79 9.40
N GLY A 157 0.77 14.97 8.87
CA GLY A 157 -0.20 15.89 9.41
C GLY A 157 -0.84 16.72 8.30
N ARG A 158 -2.07 17.13 8.56
CA ARG A 158 -2.88 17.95 7.66
C ARG A 158 -3.65 18.97 8.47
N LEU A 159 -3.59 20.23 8.05
CA LEU A 159 -4.40 21.31 8.57
C LEU A 159 -5.16 21.95 7.41
N THR A 160 -6.48 21.94 7.50
CA THR A 160 -7.41 22.54 6.55
C THR A 160 -8.16 23.65 7.24
N SER A 161 -8.23 24.82 6.62
CA SER A 161 -9.11 25.91 7.03
C SER A 161 -9.93 26.36 5.84
N ARG A 162 -11.22 26.59 6.05
CA ARG A 162 -12.11 27.20 5.05
C ARG A 162 -12.88 28.33 5.69
N PHE A 163 -12.83 29.50 5.07
CA PHE A 163 -13.57 30.68 5.49
C PHE A 163 -14.50 31.16 4.37
N ASP A 164 -15.80 31.21 4.64
CA ASP A 164 -16.80 31.74 3.73
C ASP A 164 -16.93 33.26 3.95
N ILE A 165 -16.46 34.03 2.97
CA ILE A 165 -16.48 35.51 2.98
C ILE A 165 -17.93 35.99 2.81
N THR A 166 -18.66 35.36 1.90
CA THR A 166 -20.10 35.54 1.66
C THR A 166 -20.75 34.18 1.41
N ASP A 167 -22.07 34.13 1.31
CA ASP A 167 -22.81 32.89 1.02
C ASP A 167 -22.46 32.31 -0.37
N ALA A 168 -21.87 33.11 -1.26
CA ALA A 168 -21.46 32.71 -2.61
C ALA A 168 -19.94 32.58 -2.79
N LEU A 169 -19.12 33.06 -1.83
CA LEU A 169 -17.67 33.13 -1.96
C LEU A 169 -16.98 32.62 -0.69
N GLY A 170 -16.13 31.62 -0.83
CA GLY A 170 -15.28 31.11 0.25
C GLY A 170 -13.86 30.82 -0.20
N VAL A 171 -12.93 30.87 0.75
CA VAL A 171 -11.51 30.58 0.57
C VAL A 171 -11.14 29.38 1.42
N ARG A 172 -10.47 28.40 0.80
CA ARG A 172 -9.95 27.21 1.48
C ARG A 172 -8.44 27.17 1.35
N ALA A 173 -7.77 26.98 2.47
CA ALA A 173 -6.33 26.73 2.56
C ALA A 173 -6.08 25.35 3.18
N THR A 174 -5.05 24.66 2.71
CA THR A 174 -4.63 23.37 3.28
C THR A 174 -3.12 23.28 3.28
N VAL A 175 -2.55 22.89 4.41
CA VAL A 175 -1.12 22.58 4.56
C VAL A 175 -1.02 21.15 5.06
N SER A 176 -0.23 20.34 4.37
CA SER A 176 -0.01 18.94 4.73
C SER A 176 1.35 18.45 4.27
N ASN A 177 1.88 17.45 4.97
CA ASN A 177 2.97 16.62 4.46
C ASN A 177 2.42 15.22 4.11
N GLY A 178 3.14 14.51 3.24
CA GLY A 178 2.77 13.16 2.81
C GLY A 178 3.99 12.28 2.70
N PHE A 179 3.77 10.97 2.74
CA PHE A 179 4.81 9.97 2.61
C PHE A 179 4.32 8.80 1.76
N HIS A 180 5.24 8.22 0.98
CA HIS A 180 4.99 7.01 0.22
C HIS A 180 6.16 6.04 0.43
N ALA A 181 5.94 4.98 1.21
CA ALA A 181 6.94 3.93 1.38
C ALA A 181 7.18 3.23 0.03
N PRO A 182 8.43 2.99 -0.39
CA PRO A 182 8.71 2.19 -1.58
C PRO A 182 8.04 0.81 -1.47
N SER A 183 7.50 0.28 -2.57
CA SER A 183 6.90 -1.07 -2.56
C SER A 183 7.96 -2.15 -2.34
N LEU A 184 7.57 -3.30 -1.78
CA LEU A 184 8.49 -4.44 -1.61
C LEU A 184 9.08 -4.89 -2.96
N GLY A 185 8.29 -4.90 -4.03
CA GLY A 185 8.76 -5.27 -5.37
C GLY A 185 9.81 -4.30 -5.93
N ALA A 186 9.71 -3.00 -5.63
CA ALA A 186 10.69 -2.00 -6.04
C ALA A 186 11.98 -2.07 -5.21
N GLN A 187 11.87 -2.29 -3.89
CA GLN A 187 13.04 -2.43 -3.01
C GLN A 187 13.87 -3.68 -3.30
N PHE A 188 13.18 -4.80 -3.53
CA PHE A 188 13.82 -6.07 -3.84
C PHE A 188 13.91 -6.32 -5.35
N TYR A 189 13.90 -5.24 -6.15
CA TYR A 189 14.20 -5.37 -7.56
C TYR A 189 15.68 -5.71 -7.75
N GLN A 190 15.94 -6.97 -8.09
CA GLN A 190 17.23 -7.44 -8.55
C GLN A 190 17.09 -7.94 -9.99
N ALA A 191 18.03 -7.60 -10.85
CA ALA A 191 18.13 -8.12 -12.20
C ALA A 191 19.57 -8.53 -12.43
N THR A 192 19.92 -9.76 -12.03
CA THR A 192 21.26 -10.28 -12.26
C THR A 192 21.35 -10.77 -13.70
N GLY A 193 21.67 -9.87 -14.62
CA GLY A 193 22.08 -10.24 -15.96
C GLY A 193 23.50 -10.77 -15.90
N SER A 194 23.70 -12.08 -16.10
CA SER A 194 25.03 -12.58 -16.45
C SER A 194 25.39 -12.07 -17.84
N CYS A 195 26.06 -10.93 -17.91
CA CYS A 195 26.82 -10.58 -19.09
C CYS A 195 28.13 -11.39 -19.04
N PRO A 196 28.45 -12.22 -20.05
CA PRO A 196 29.79 -12.75 -20.19
C PRO A 196 30.81 -11.64 -20.48
#